data_AF-A4RRK9-F1
#
_entry.id   AF-A4RRK9-F1
#
_cell.length_a   1.000
_cell.length_b   1.000
_cell.length_c   1.000
_cell.angle_alpha   90.00
_cell.angle_beta   90.00
_cell.angle_gamma   90.00
#
_symmetry.space_group_name_H-M   'P 1'
#
loop_
_entity.id
_entity.type
_entity.pdbx_description
1 polymer ?
#
loop_
_entity_poly.entity_id
_entity_poly.type
_entity_poly.pdbx_seq_one_letter_code
_entity_poly.pdbx_strand_id
1 'polypeptide(L)'
;MDGADADDADGSKDAKSMVMDDVGGCRAVRAKEILEASGFKRVVIVRGGANAWKSAWDSNTRRRQLPGSFSRGFDNPMFADSNVVAEEFGASSDDTVWIV
;
A
#
# COMPACT_ATOMS: atom_id res chain seq x y z
N MET A 1 -46.01 2.30 20.66
CA MET A 1 -44.99 3.37 20.71
C MET A 1 -43.83 2.83 19.92
N ASP A 2 -43.80 3.23 18.66
CA ASP A 2 -42.91 2.72 17.62
C ASP A 2 -41.48 3.16 17.92
N GLY A 3 -40.60 2.18 18.17
CA GLY A 3 -39.16 2.38 18.21
C GLY A 3 -38.59 2.29 16.80
N ALA A 4 -39.02 3.20 15.93
CA ALA A 4 -38.54 3.30 14.56
C ALA A 4 -37.14 3.94 14.53
N ASP A 5 -36.18 3.16 14.04
CA ASP A 5 -35.23 3.59 13.01
C ASP A 5 -34.24 4.71 13.37
N ALA A 6 -33.49 4.55 14.48
CA ALA A 6 -32.33 5.40 14.76
C ALA A 6 -31.05 4.98 14.00
N ASP A 7 -31.00 3.79 13.40
CA ASP A 7 -29.80 3.26 12.74
C ASP A 7 -29.70 3.58 11.23
N ASP A 8 -30.76 4.08 10.61
CA ASP A 8 -30.81 4.34 9.14
C ASP A 8 -30.44 5.79 8.75
N ALA A 9 -30.11 6.65 9.72
CA ALA A 9 -29.86 8.08 9.47
C ALA A 9 -28.42 8.42 9.05
N ASP A 10 -27.46 7.51 9.18
CA ASP A 10 -26.07 7.76 8.82
C ASP A 10 -25.69 6.95 7.57
N GLY A 11 -25.41 7.62 6.45
CA GLY A 11 -25.00 7.00 5.18
C GLY A 11 -23.74 6.11 5.24
N SER A 12 -23.19 5.93 6.44
CA SER A 12 -22.15 4.98 6.87
C SER A 12 -22.41 3.53 6.44
N LYS A 13 -23.65 3.02 6.54
CA LYS A 13 -23.94 1.60 6.19
C LYS A 13 -23.86 1.32 4.69
N ASP A 14 -24.05 2.35 3.87
CA ASP A 14 -23.80 2.26 2.44
C ASP A 14 -22.33 2.54 2.11
N ALA A 15 -21.47 3.04 2.99
CA ALA A 15 -20.07 3.34 2.63
C ALA A 15 -19.32 2.13 2.04
N LYS A 16 -18.49 2.38 1.01
CA LYS A 16 -17.62 1.34 0.44
C LYS A 16 -16.53 1.01 1.47
N SER A 17 -16.54 -0.22 1.96
CA SER A 17 -15.65 -0.70 3.01
C SER A 17 -14.72 -1.77 2.48
N MET A 18 -13.43 -1.62 2.75
CA MET A 18 -12.41 -2.64 2.48
C MET A 18 -11.95 -3.24 3.80
N VAL A 19 -11.91 -4.57 3.85
CA VAL A 19 -11.53 -5.34 5.04
C VAL A 19 -10.32 -6.20 4.69
N MET A 20 -9.37 -6.29 5.60
CA MET A 20 -8.19 -7.13 5.42
C MET A 20 -7.62 -7.58 6.77
N ASP A 21 -7.01 -8.75 6.76
CA ASP A 21 -6.01 -9.16 7.75
C ASP A 21 -4.62 -9.12 7.08
N ASP A 22 -3.65 -9.86 7.61
CA ASP A 22 -2.31 -9.94 7.06
C ASP A 22 -2.24 -10.58 5.66
N VAL A 23 -3.10 -11.57 5.37
CA VAL A 23 -3.02 -12.39 4.14
C VAL A 23 -4.32 -12.44 3.31
N GLY A 24 -5.38 -11.76 3.73
CA GLY A 24 -6.73 -11.87 3.17
C GLY A 24 -7.45 -13.17 3.57
N GLY A 25 -7.12 -13.71 4.75
CA GLY A 25 -7.52 -15.04 5.20
C GLY A 25 -8.78 -15.04 6.08
N CYS A 26 -8.88 -16.06 6.95
CA CYS A 26 -10.09 -16.36 7.72
C CYS A 26 -10.58 -15.19 8.59
N ARG A 27 -9.68 -14.34 9.09
CA ARG A 27 -10.08 -13.19 9.92
C ARG A 27 -10.75 -12.11 9.08
N ALA A 28 -10.24 -11.87 7.87
CA ALA A 28 -10.86 -10.94 6.93
C ALA A 28 -12.25 -11.44 6.47
N VAL A 29 -12.39 -12.75 6.21
CA VAL A 29 -13.68 -13.37 5.88
C VAL A 29 -14.66 -13.20 7.03
N ARG A 30 -14.26 -13.54 8.25
CA ARG A 30 -15.14 -13.42 9.41
C ARG A 30 -15.56 -11.98 9.69
N ALA A 31 -14.64 -11.03 9.56
CA ALA A 31 -14.94 -9.62 9.72
C ALA A 31 -15.93 -9.12 8.65
N LYS A 32 -15.79 -9.58 7.40
CA LYS A 32 -16.75 -9.29 6.33
C LYS A 32 -18.16 -9.80 6.69
N GLU A 33 -18.28 -11.06 7.13
CA GLU A 33 -19.57 -11.64 7.52
C GLU A 33 -20.25 -10.84 8.63
N ILE A 34 -19.48 -10.42 9.64
CA ILE A 34 -20.01 -9.62 10.76
C ILE A 34 -20.51 -8.25 10.27
N LEU A 35 -19.77 -7.60 9.36
CA LEU A 35 -20.17 -6.31 8.80
C LEU A 35 -21.43 -6.43 7.92
N GLU A 36 -21.50 -7.46 7.07
CA GLU A 36 -22.69 -7.72 6.26
C GLU A 36 -23.91 -8.02 7.14
N ALA A 37 -23.75 -8.84 8.18
CA ALA A 37 -24.80 -9.11 9.17
C ALA A 37 -25.22 -7.86 9.95
N SER A 38 -24.33 -6.88 10.09
CA SER A 38 -24.61 -5.59 10.74
C SER A 38 -25.21 -4.55 9.79
N GLY A 39 -25.56 -4.93 8.56
CA GLY A 39 -26.23 -4.07 7.59
C GLY A 39 -25.32 -3.29 6.63
N PHE A 40 -24.00 -3.53 6.63
CA PHE A 40 -23.12 -2.92 5.64
C PHE A 40 -23.28 -3.62 4.29
N LYS A 41 -23.64 -2.85 3.24
CA LYS A 41 -23.99 -3.43 1.93
C LYS A 41 -22.81 -3.55 0.95
N ARG A 42 -21.74 -2.77 1.17
CA ARG A 42 -20.62 -2.63 0.23
C ARG A 42 -19.30 -2.99 0.89
N VAL A 43 -19.13 -4.25 1.26
CA VAL A 43 -17.92 -4.77 1.94
C VAL A 43 -17.15 -5.72 1.03
N VAL A 44 -15.86 -5.44 0.83
CA VAL A 44 -14.95 -6.30 0.05
C VAL A 44 -13.72 -6.67 0.86
N ILE A 45 -13.11 -7.81 0.52
CA ILE A 45 -11.86 -8.28 1.14
C ILE A 45 -10.68 -7.93 0.23
N VAL A 46 -9.59 -7.42 0.81
CA VAL A 46 -8.34 -7.21 0.09
C VAL A 46 -7.64 -8.57 -0.09
N ARG A 47 -7.52 -9.01 -1.34
CA ARG A 47 -6.82 -10.27 -1.68
C ARG A 47 -5.33 -10.16 -1.31
N GLY A 48 -4.84 -11.14 -0.56
CA GLY A 48 -3.45 -11.14 -0.07
C GLY A 48 -3.20 -10.21 1.12
N GLY A 49 -4.25 -9.55 1.63
CA GLY A 49 -4.23 -8.76 2.86
C GLY A 49 -3.27 -7.57 2.83
N ALA A 50 -2.89 -7.12 4.02
CA ALA A 50 -1.97 -6.01 4.21
C ALA A 50 -0.59 -6.28 3.59
N ASN A 51 -0.13 -7.55 3.54
CA ASN A 51 1.17 -7.90 2.97
C ASN A 51 1.21 -7.66 1.46
N ALA A 52 0.20 -8.15 0.73
CA ALA A 52 0.11 -7.92 -0.71
C ALA A 52 -0.12 -6.45 -1.04
N TRP A 53 -0.95 -5.75 -0.25
CA TRP A 53 -1.19 -4.33 -0.45
C TRP A 53 0.09 -3.50 -0.30
N LYS A 54 0.86 -3.75 0.75
CA LYS A 54 2.14 -3.06 1.01
C LYS A 54 3.15 -3.32 -0.10
N SER A 55 3.30 -4.57 -0.53
CA SER A 55 4.19 -4.94 -1.64
C SER A 55 3.81 -4.22 -2.95
N ALA A 56 2.51 -4.14 -3.26
CA ALA A 56 2.02 -3.41 -4.43
C ALA A 56 2.28 -1.91 -4.33
N TRP A 57 2.08 -1.33 -3.13
CA TRP A 57 2.36 0.08 -2.86
C TRP A 57 3.84 0.42 -3.04
N ASP A 58 4.73 -0.37 -2.45
CA ASP A 58 6.18 -0.17 -2.56
C ASP A 58 6.64 -0.33 -4.01
N SER A 59 6.10 -1.31 -4.73
CA SER A 59 6.40 -1.52 -6.15
C SER A 59 5.96 -0.36 -7.04
N ASN A 60 4.86 0.31 -6.68
CA ASN A 60 4.37 1.49 -7.39
C ASN A 60 5.20 2.73 -7.02
N THR A 61 5.49 2.92 -5.74
CA THR A 61 6.23 4.08 -5.23
C THR A 61 7.71 4.03 -5.63
N ARG A 62 8.34 2.86 -5.69
CA ARG A 62 9.70 2.71 -6.24
C ARG A 62 9.78 3.13 -7.71
N ARG A 63 8.72 2.93 -8.50
CA ARG A 63 8.65 3.44 -9.89
C ARG A 63 8.41 4.95 -9.97
N ARG A 64 8.00 5.59 -8.87
CA ARG A 64 7.89 7.05 -8.77
C ARG A 64 9.21 7.73 -8.39
N GLN A 65 10.24 6.96 -8.03
CA GLN A 65 11.61 7.44 -8.17
C GLN A 65 11.83 7.58 -9.68
N LEU A 66 11.76 8.81 -10.19
CA LEU A 66 12.00 9.09 -11.60
C LEU A 66 13.37 8.50 -11.96
N PRO A 67 13.53 7.82 -13.11
CA PRO A 67 14.86 7.50 -13.62
C PRO A 67 15.60 8.81 -13.82
N GLY A 68 16.54 9.07 -12.92
CA GLY A 68 17.31 10.29 -12.86
C GLY A 68 18.41 10.09 -11.81
N SER A 69 19.62 10.53 -12.15
CA SER A 69 20.63 10.76 -11.13
C SER A 69 20.03 11.78 -10.15
N PHE A 70 20.07 11.49 -8.85
CA PHE A 70 20.02 12.57 -7.89
C PHE A 70 21.24 13.44 -8.21
N SER A 71 21.05 14.58 -8.88
CA SER A 71 22.02 15.66 -8.79
C SER A 71 21.99 16.14 -7.34
N ARG A 72 22.69 15.40 -6.48
CA ARG A 72 23.33 16.04 -5.32
C ARG A 72 24.05 17.21 -5.97
N GLY A 73 23.91 18.43 -5.46
CA GLY A 73 24.48 19.63 -6.06
C GLY A 73 26.02 19.64 -6.23
N PHE A 74 26.69 18.49 -6.29
CA PHE A 74 28.06 18.22 -6.66
C PHE A 74 28.38 18.43 -8.15
N ASP A 75 27.38 18.51 -9.03
CA ASP A 75 27.61 18.97 -10.43
C ASP A 75 27.87 20.50 -10.50
N ASN A 76 27.77 21.19 -9.36
CA ASN A 76 28.17 22.59 -9.24
C ASN A 76 29.71 22.66 -9.16
N PRO A 77 30.38 23.49 -9.99
CA PRO A 77 31.83 23.69 -9.94
C PRO A 77 32.35 24.08 -8.54
N MET A 78 31.49 24.55 -7.64
CA MET A 78 31.81 24.85 -6.23
C MET A 78 32.21 23.61 -5.40
N PHE A 79 31.92 22.37 -5.85
CA PHE A 79 32.27 21.13 -5.14
C PHE A 79 33.25 20.24 -5.92
N ALA A 80 33.87 20.76 -6.98
CA ALA A 80 34.79 19.99 -7.83
C ALA A 80 36.02 19.44 -7.08
N ASP A 81 36.44 20.12 -6.00
CA ASP A 81 37.59 19.71 -5.17
C ASP A 81 37.19 18.79 -4.01
N SER A 82 35.91 18.41 -3.91
CA SER A 82 35.41 17.59 -2.82
C SER A 82 35.75 16.12 -3.07
N ASN A 83 36.59 15.56 -2.20
CA ASN A 83 37.09 14.18 -2.17
C ASN A 83 36.04 13.14 -1.73
N VAL A 84 34.75 13.50 -1.78
CA VAL A 84 33.63 12.61 -1.52
C VAL A 84 33.34 11.81 -2.79
N VAL A 85 33.88 10.60 -2.87
CA VAL A 85 33.55 9.66 -3.94
C VAL A 85 32.12 9.18 -3.74
N ALA A 86 31.31 9.20 -4.81
CA ALA A 86 29.94 8.72 -4.75
C ALA A 86 29.91 7.26 -4.27
N GLU A 87 29.31 7.01 -3.09
CA GLU A 87 28.93 5.65 -2.72
C GLU A 87 27.77 5.21 -3.61
N GLU A 88 28.03 4.17 -4.40
CA GLU A 88 27.05 3.50 -5.24
C GLU A 88 26.08 2.72 -4.34
N PHE A 89 24.96 3.33 -3.98
CA PHE A 89 23.85 2.61 -3.36
C PHE A 89 23.15 1.78 -4.44
N GLY A 90 23.60 0.53 -4.59
CA GLY A 90 23.08 -0.39 -5.60
C GLY A 90 23.92 -1.65 -5.81
N ALA A 91 25.12 -1.76 -5.24
CA ALA A 91 25.92 -2.99 -5.25
C ALA A 91 25.38 -4.03 -4.23
N SER A 92 24.14 -4.46 -4.43
CA SER A 92 23.69 -5.77 -3.99
C SER A 92 23.16 -6.46 -5.23
N SER A 93 23.74 -7.62 -5.52
CA SER A 93 23.48 -8.53 -6.64
C SER A 93 22.01 -8.97 -6.76
N ASP A 94 21.09 -8.06 -7.06
CA ASP A 94 19.70 -8.38 -7.35
C ASP A 94 19.55 -8.62 -8.87
N ASP A 95 20.42 -9.49 -9.40
CA ASP A 95 20.22 -10.09 -10.72
C ASP A 95 19.02 -11.03 -10.61
N THR A 96 17.83 -10.51 -10.89
CA THR A 96 16.65 -11.33 -11.11
C THR A 96 16.78 -11.98 -12.48
N VAL A 97 17.54 -13.08 -12.53
CA VAL A 97 17.69 -13.92 -13.73
C VAL A 97 16.40 -14.71 -13.93
N TRP A 98 15.79 -14.57 -15.11
CA TRP A 98 14.71 -15.44 -15.55
C TRP A 98 15.29 -16.80 -15.93
N ILE A 99 14.98 -17.82 -15.13
CA ILE A 99 15.27 -19.21 -15.46
C ILE A 99 14.26 -19.64 -16.54
N VAL A 100 14.77 -20.04 -17.71
CA VAL A 100 14.04 -20.72 -18.79
C VAL A 100 14.08 -22.23 -18.57
#